data_AF-A0A0L6J9P3-F1
#
_entry.id   AF-A0A0L6J9P3-F1
#
_cell.length_a   1.000
_cell.length_b   1.000
_cell.length_c   1.000
_cell.angle_alpha   90.00
_cell.angle_beta   90.00
_cell.angle_gamma   90.00
#
_symmetry.space_group_name_H-M   'P 1'
#
loop_
_entity.id
_entity.type
_entity.pdbx_description
1 polymer ?
#
loop_
_entity_poly.entity_id
_entity_poly.type
_entity_poly.pdbx_seq_one_letter_code
_entity_poly.pdbx_strand_id
1 'polypeptide(L)'
;MPASPPRPGSAPETGSLLWILMLGSALVALAAAPARRRLPDLPERPEAPADRTPSDADETARDTAANGGARSIAGRAAQLTAATQPERGRAANSPAEMTPAGWKDIAVRVYLEFNKDRVLAVAAGVTFYTLLSLFPAIAALVTCYGLFADVNAINEHLAQLHAVLPSGAVELIGDQIKRIAAKGSSSLSLTFFTSLLLSLWSANAAMKAMFDALNVVYEEEEKRNFFWLNIRSLTFTVGALLFIIIALNAIVVVPVVLNFLGLGSGAWLLAALRWPAVLLVLLAGLSVLYRFGPSREHARWRWVGVGSIVAGLLWLIASLLFSWYVASFGTYNETYGSLGAVIGFMTWIWISSTIVLLGGEINAELEHQTGRDTTTGAPLPMGHRRARMADTVGAAA
;
A
#
# COMPACT_ATOMS: atom_id res chain seq x y z
N MET A 1 13.95 64.98 16.13
CA MET A 1 13.21 63.92 15.42
C MET A 1 12.54 63.04 16.48
N PRO A 2 11.19 62.96 16.55
CA PRO A 2 10.53 62.12 17.53
C PRO A 2 10.43 60.66 17.02
N ALA A 3 10.55 59.72 17.95
CA ALA A 3 10.50 58.28 17.70
C ALA A 3 9.08 57.81 17.35
N SER A 4 8.98 56.89 16.39
CA SER A 4 7.72 56.27 15.95
C SER A 4 7.19 55.27 17.01
N PRO A 5 5.88 55.15 17.22
CA PRO A 5 5.33 54.23 18.20
C PRO A 5 5.34 52.78 17.70
N PRO A 6 5.36 51.77 18.59
CA PRO A 6 5.35 50.36 18.21
C PRO A 6 3.98 49.92 17.69
N ARG A 7 3.98 49.08 16.63
CA ARG A 7 2.76 48.47 16.06
C ARG A 7 2.22 47.38 17.01
N PRO A 8 0.89 47.25 17.17
CA PRO A 8 0.31 46.19 17.98
C PRO A 8 0.47 44.83 17.30
N GLY A 9 0.84 43.81 18.08
CA GLY A 9 0.94 42.42 17.63
C GLY A 9 -0.41 41.89 17.18
N SER A 10 -0.43 41.23 16.02
CA SER A 10 -1.60 40.53 15.49
C SER A 10 -1.97 39.37 16.42
N ALA A 11 -3.14 39.46 17.06
CA ALA A 11 -3.76 38.31 17.70
C ALA A 11 -4.07 37.23 16.64
N PRO A 12 -3.93 35.93 16.97
CA PRO A 12 -4.25 34.86 16.02
C PRO A 12 -5.73 34.92 15.65
N GLU A 13 -6.02 34.99 14.35
CA GLU A 13 -7.38 35.03 13.82
C GLU A 13 -8.17 33.81 14.29
N THR A 14 -9.22 34.05 15.06
CA THR A 14 -10.15 33.06 15.62
C THR A 14 -10.74 32.12 14.56
N GLY A 15 -10.74 32.54 13.29
CA GLY A 15 -11.12 31.71 12.15
C GLY A 15 -10.17 30.55 11.86
N SER A 16 -8.85 30.72 12.07
CA SER A 16 -7.85 29.67 11.82
C SER A 16 -8.01 28.49 12.78
N LEU A 17 -8.30 28.77 14.06
CA LEU A 17 -8.55 27.74 15.07
C LEU A 17 -9.82 26.94 14.77
N LEU A 18 -10.89 27.59 14.31
CA LEU A 18 -12.13 26.93 13.89
C LEU A 18 -11.91 25.99 12.69
N TRP A 19 -11.15 26.43 11.69
CA TRP A 19 -10.82 25.59 10.54
C TRP A 19 -9.92 24.41 10.89
N ILE A 20 -8.94 24.59 11.79
CA ILE A 20 -8.07 23.50 12.27
C ILE A 20 -8.87 22.47 13.08
N LEU A 21 -9.79 22.92 13.94
CA LEU A 21 -10.66 22.03 14.72
C LEU A 21 -11.70 21.32 13.83
N MET A 22 -12.20 21.97 12.78
CA MET A 22 -13.08 21.36 11.78
C MET A 22 -12.36 20.30 10.94
N LEU A 23 -11.14 20.58 10.46
CA LEU A 23 -10.32 19.60 9.73
C LEU A 23 -9.90 18.43 10.62
N GLY A 24 -9.51 18.71 11.88
CA GLY A 24 -9.17 17.68 12.86
C GLY A 24 -10.36 16.79 13.20
N SER A 25 -11.54 17.37 13.43
CA SER A 25 -12.76 16.61 13.72
C SER A 25 -13.28 15.84 12.51
N ALA A 26 -13.18 16.39 11.29
CA ALA A 26 -13.50 15.69 10.06
C ALA A 26 -12.57 14.49 9.81
N LEU A 27 -11.26 14.63 10.06
CA LEU A 27 -10.30 13.52 9.95
C LEU A 27 -10.53 12.44 11.01
N VAL A 28 -10.89 12.82 12.24
CA VAL A 28 -11.27 11.88 13.30
C VAL A 28 -12.60 11.18 12.97
N ALA A 29 -13.59 11.91 12.44
CA ALA A 29 -14.87 11.35 12.04
C ALA A 29 -14.76 10.41 10.84
N LEU A 30 -13.89 10.70 9.87
CA LEU A 30 -13.60 9.80 8.76
C LEU A 30 -12.85 8.53 9.23
N ALA A 31 -11.95 8.68 10.19
CA ALA A 31 -11.25 7.56 10.81
C ALA A 31 -12.17 6.71 11.70
N ALA A 32 -13.22 7.30 12.27
CA ALA A 32 -14.17 6.66 13.19
C ALA A 32 -15.50 6.24 12.55
N ALA A 33 -15.71 6.50 11.26
CA ALA A 33 -16.95 6.15 10.57
C ALA A 33 -17.14 4.61 10.56
N PRO A 34 -18.20 4.07 11.19
CA PRO A 34 -18.47 2.65 11.12
C PRO A 34 -18.89 2.27 9.70
N ALA A 35 -18.40 1.12 9.23
CA ALA A 35 -18.80 0.54 7.95
C ALA A 35 -20.33 0.50 7.81
N ARG A 36 -20.84 0.81 6.61
CA ARG A 36 -22.27 0.89 6.29
C ARG A 36 -23.05 -0.27 6.94
N ARG A 37 -23.95 0.04 7.87
CA ARG A 37 -24.95 -0.90 8.36
C ARG A 37 -25.87 -1.28 7.21
N ARG A 38 -26.05 -2.59 6.97
CA ARG A 38 -27.09 -3.12 6.08
C ARG A 38 -28.47 -2.58 6.50
N LEU A 39 -29.33 -2.33 5.51
CA LEU A 39 -30.75 -2.01 5.73
C LEU A 39 -31.43 -3.12 6.57
N PRO A 40 -32.46 -2.79 7.37
CA PRO A 40 -33.22 -3.79 8.10
C PRO A 40 -33.89 -4.76 7.14
N ASP A 41 -33.80 -6.05 7.45
CA ASP A 41 -34.43 -7.13 6.69
C ASP A 41 -35.94 -6.86 6.56
N LEU A 42 -36.43 -6.86 5.32
CA LEU A 42 -37.87 -6.86 5.04
C LEU A 42 -38.43 -8.21 5.51
N PRO A 43 -39.67 -8.25 6.04
CA PRO A 43 -40.25 -9.48 6.57
C PRO A 43 -40.30 -10.57 5.49
N GLU A 44 -39.77 -11.74 5.84
CA GLU A 44 -39.72 -12.93 4.99
C GLU A 44 -41.12 -13.31 4.49
N ARG A 45 -41.22 -13.62 3.19
CA ARG A 45 -42.42 -14.25 2.63
C ARG A 45 -42.52 -15.69 3.16
N PRO A 46 -43.74 -16.24 3.34
CA PRO A 46 -43.91 -17.57 3.91
C PRO A 46 -43.21 -18.65 3.07
N GLU A 47 -42.48 -19.54 3.76
CA GLU A 47 -41.76 -20.67 3.20
C GLU A 47 -42.67 -21.56 2.33
N ALA A 48 -42.22 -21.82 1.09
CA ALA A 48 -42.72 -22.91 0.28
C ALA A 48 -42.11 -24.24 0.78
N PRO A 49 -42.78 -25.41 0.58
CA PRO A 49 -42.49 -26.62 1.32
C PRO A 49 -41.06 -27.13 1.12
N ALA A 50 -40.45 -27.55 2.23
CA ALA A 50 -39.12 -28.11 2.36
C ALA A 50 -38.96 -29.44 1.59
N ASP A 51 -38.58 -29.36 0.32
CA ASP A 51 -37.87 -30.45 -0.36
C ASP A 51 -37.01 -29.87 -1.48
N ARG A 52 -35.83 -29.35 -1.08
CA ARG A 52 -34.61 -29.02 -1.84
C ARG A 52 -33.81 -28.04 -0.99
N THR A 53 -32.87 -28.52 -0.17
CA THR A 53 -31.79 -27.66 0.33
C THR A 53 -30.93 -27.27 -0.87
N PRO A 54 -30.89 -26.00 -1.31
CA PRO A 54 -29.81 -25.56 -2.16
C PRO A 54 -28.52 -25.76 -1.35
N SER A 55 -27.57 -26.53 -1.88
CA SER A 55 -26.23 -26.58 -1.30
C SER A 55 -25.67 -25.15 -1.29
N ASP A 56 -24.98 -24.71 -0.23
CA ASP A 56 -24.28 -23.42 -0.18
C ASP A 56 -23.37 -23.18 -1.41
N ALA A 57 -22.97 -24.26 -2.09
CA ALA A 57 -22.25 -24.26 -3.36
C ALA A 57 -23.06 -23.71 -4.55
N ASP A 58 -24.39 -23.87 -4.56
CA ASP A 58 -25.29 -23.39 -5.63
C ASP A 58 -25.60 -21.89 -5.47
N GLU A 59 -25.54 -21.37 -4.25
CA GLU A 59 -25.70 -19.94 -3.95
C GLU A 59 -24.41 -19.15 -4.25
N THR A 60 -23.25 -19.66 -3.85
CA THR A 60 -21.94 -19.06 -4.19
C THR A 60 -21.61 -19.10 -5.69
N ALA A 61 -22.05 -20.14 -6.41
CA ALA A 61 -21.87 -20.24 -7.86
C ALA A 61 -22.75 -19.26 -8.65
N ARG A 62 -23.94 -18.90 -8.13
CA ARG A 62 -24.83 -17.91 -8.76
C ARG A 62 -24.31 -16.49 -8.62
N ASP A 63 -23.74 -16.13 -7.46
CA ASP A 63 -23.19 -14.79 -7.23
C ASP A 63 -21.93 -14.49 -8.07
N THR A 64 -21.07 -15.49 -8.34
CA THR A 64 -19.86 -15.30 -9.16
C THR A 64 -20.16 -15.20 -10.66
N ALA A 65 -21.18 -15.91 -11.16
CA ALA A 65 -21.54 -15.86 -12.58
C ALA A 65 -22.22 -14.54 -13.00
N ALA A 66 -22.86 -13.84 -12.06
CA ALA A 66 -23.58 -12.61 -12.34
C ALA A 66 -22.68 -11.34 -12.41
N ASN A 67 -21.45 -11.40 -11.93
CA ASN A 67 -20.65 -10.19 -11.64
C ASN A 67 -19.32 -10.07 -12.42
N GLY A 68 -19.11 -10.86 -13.48
CA GLY A 68 -17.99 -10.72 -14.42
C GLY A 68 -16.61 -11.18 -13.93
N GLY A 69 -16.50 -11.68 -12.69
CA GLY A 69 -15.28 -12.26 -12.14
C GLY A 69 -15.01 -13.70 -12.59
N ALA A 70 -13.85 -14.20 -12.20
CA ALA A 70 -13.55 -15.62 -12.30
C ALA A 70 -14.47 -16.42 -11.37
N ARG A 71 -14.94 -17.58 -11.84
CA ARG A 71 -15.75 -18.48 -11.01
C ARG A 71 -14.88 -19.07 -9.90
N SER A 72 -15.38 -19.04 -8.67
CA SER A 72 -14.74 -19.66 -7.50
C SER A 72 -15.54 -20.89 -7.07
N ILE A 73 -14.85 -21.98 -6.77
CA ILE A 73 -15.44 -23.26 -6.36
C ILE A 73 -15.15 -23.45 -4.87
N ALA A 74 -16.19 -23.67 -4.06
CA ALA A 74 -16.08 -23.81 -2.61
C ALA A 74 -16.47 -25.22 -2.11
N GLY A 75 -16.16 -25.48 -0.83
CA GLY A 75 -16.61 -26.68 -0.11
C GLY A 75 -16.13 -28.00 -0.71
N ARG A 76 -17.01 -29.00 -0.74
CA ARG A 76 -16.66 -30.35 -1.23
C ARG A 76 -16.32 -30.36 -2.72
N ALA A 77 -16.96 -29.49 -3.51
CA ALA A 77 -16.65 -29.36 -4.94
C ALA A 77 -15.20 -28.89 -5.16
N ALA A 78 -14.71 -27.96 -4.34
CA ALA A 78 -13.34 -27.46 -4.41
C ALA A 78 -12.31 -28.58 -4.16
N GLN A 79 -12.57 -29.41 -3.15
CA GLN A 79 -11.73 -30.57 -2.83
C GLN A 79 -11.71 -31.60 -3.97
N LEU A 80 -12.87 -31.86 -4.59
CA LEU A 80 -12.98 -32.75 -5.74
C LEU A 80 -12.24 -32.18 -6.96
N THR A 81 -12.43 -30.91 -7.29
CA THR A 81 -11.71 -30.24 -8.39
C THR A 81 -10.20 -30.26 -8.17
N ALA A 82 -9.74 -30.03 -6.93
CA ALA A 82 -8.33 -30.09 -6.62
C ALA A 82 -7.74 -31.51 -6.78
N ALA A 83 -8.54 -32.55 -6.52
CA ALA A 83 -8.13 -33.95 -6.70
C ALA A 83 -8.19 -34.42 -8.15
N THR A 84 -9.12 -33.91 -8.97
CA THR A 84 -9.34 -34.37 -10.35
C THR A 84 -8.55 -33.62 -11.41
N GLN A 85 -7.96 -32.46 -11.08
CA GLN A 85 -7.19 -31.63 -12.02
C GLN A 85 -5.70 -31.46 -11.61
N PRO A 86 -4.94 -32.52 -11.32
CA PRO A 86 -3.55 -32.39 -10.90
C PRO A 86 -2.66 -31.69 -11.94
N GLU A 87 -2.98 -31.81 -13.23
CA GLU A 87 -2.27 -31.20 -14.35
C GLU A 87 -2.30 -29.66 -14.34
N ARG A 88 -3.23 -29.06 -13.59
CA ARG A 88 -3.34 -27.60 -13.41
C ARG A 88 -2.60 -27.07 -12.17
N GLY A 89 -1.82 -27.91 -11.48
CA GLY A 89 -1.05 -27.48 -10.29
C GLY A 89 -1.88 -27.41 -9.00
N ARG A 90 -3.04 -28.09 -8.95
CA ARG A 90 -3.94 -28.08 -7.79
C ARG A 90 -3.36 -28.71 -6.52
N ALA A 91 -2.29 -29.48 -6.65
CA ALA A 91 -1.59 -30.12 -5.53
C ALA A 91 -0.27 -29.42 -5.16
N ALA A 92 0.04 -28.26 -5.75
CA ALA A 92 1.30 -27.55 -5.56
C ALA A 92 1.46 -27.06 -4.10
N ASN A 93 2.60 -27.33 -3.48
CA ASN A 93 2.95 -26.86 -2.13
C ASN A 93 3.79 -25.58 -2.15
N SER A 94 4.23 -25.16 -3.34
CA SER A 94 4.96 -23.93 -3.60
C SER A 94 4.63 -23.39 -5.00
N PRO A 95 4.75 -22.06 -5.24
CA PRO A 95 4.56 -21.50 -6.58
C PRO A 95 5.50 -22.06 -7.66
N ALA A 96 6.66 -22.59 -7.27
CA ALA A 96 7.63 -23.19 -8.20
C ALA A 96 7.15 -24.54 -8.77
N GLU A 97 6.21 -25.22 -8.10
CA GLU A 97 5.59 -26.46 -8.56
C GLU A 97 4.41 -26.22 -9.51
N MET A 98 4.10 -24.96 -9.82
CA MET A 98 2.91 -24.62 -10.63
C MET A 98 3.14 -24.97 -12.10
N THR A 99 2.18 -25.69 -12.69
CA THR A 99 2.27 -26.12 -14.10
C THR A 99 2.02 -24.96 -15.05
N PRO A 100 2.44 -25.04 -16.32
CA PRO A 100 2.15 -24.00 -17.31
C PRO A 100 0.65 -23.74 -17.50
N ALA A 101 -0.18 -24.78 -17.41
CA ALA A 101 -1.64 -24.65 -17.43
C ALA A 101 -2.14 -23.90 -16.19
N GLY A 102 -1.57 -24.17 -15.01
CA GLY A 102 -1.89 -23.42 -13.79
C GLY A 102 -1.50 -21.94 -13.88
N TRP A 103 -0.33 -21.63 -14.44
CA TRP A 103 0.07 -20.24 -14.68
C TRP A 103 -0.84 -19.50 -15.66
N LYS A 104 -1.31 -20.19 -16.72
CA LYS A 104 -2.31 -19.64 -17.64
C LYS A 104 -3.62 -19.32 -16.89
N ASP A 105 -4.09 -20.25 -16.06
CA ASP A 105 -5.30 -20.05 -15.26
C ASP A 105 -5.16 -18.85 -14.32
N ILE A 106 -4.05 -18.77 -13.59
CA ILE A 106 -3.74 -17.63 -12.71
C ILE A 106 -3.75 -16.32 -13.51
N ALA A 107 -3.07 -16.25 -14.66
CA ALA A 107 -3.00 -15.04 -15.46
C ALA A 107 -4.38 -14.57 -15.96
N VAL A 108 -5.22 -15.51 -16.41
CA VAL A 108 -6.59 -15.19 -16.84
C VAL A 108 -7.44 -14.71 -15.66
N ARG A 109 -7.35 -15.37 -14.50
CA ARG A 109 -8.12 -14.96 -13.32
C ARG A 109 -7.66 -13.62 -12.76
N VAL A 110 -6.36 -13.36 -12.69
CA VAL A 110 -5.81 -12.04 -12.33
C VAL A 110 -6.40 -10.96 -13.24
N TYR A 111 -6.51 -11.20 -14.55
CA TYR A 111 -7.13 -10.22 -15.45
C TYR A 111 -8.63 -10.03 -15.15
N LEU A 112 -9.38 -11.10 -14.92
CA LEU A 112 -10.81 -11.02 -14.63
C LEU A 112 -11.09 -10.32 -13.30
N GLU A 113 -10.41 -10.73 -12.23
CA GLU A 113 -10.57 -10.17 -10.88
C GLU A 113 -10.06 -8.73 -10.82
N PHE A 114 -8.94 -8.38 -11.47
CA PHE A 114 -8.47 -7.00 -11.54
C PHE A 114 -9.54 -6.03 -12.08
N ASN A 115 -10.33 -6.50 -13.06
CA ASN A 115 -11.45 -5.73 -13.61
C ASN A 115 -12.69 -5.75 -12.71
N LYS A 116 -13.06 -6.92 -12.17
CA LYS A 116 -14.21 -7.09 -11.26
C LYS A 116 -14.05 -6.24 -10.00
N ASP A 117 -12.88 -6.29 -9.37
CA ASP A 117 -12.55 -5.55 -8.16
C ASP A 117 -12.30 -4.07 -8.43
N ARG A 118 -12.34 -3.67 -9.70
CA ARG A 118 -12.13 -2.30 -10.18
C ARG A 118 -10.83 -1.73 -9.58
N VAL A 119 -9.74 -2.51 -9.66
CA VAL A 119 -8.46 -2.20 -9.00
C VAL A 119 -7.98 -0.78 -9.31
N LEU A 120 -8.19 -0.29 -10.53
CA LEU A 120 -7.87 1.10 -10.91
C LEU A 120 -8.64 2.15 -10.08
N ALA A 121 -9.93 1.92 -9.81
CA ALA A 121 -10.75 2.82 -9.01
C ALA A 121 -10.38 2.72 -7.52
N VAL A 122 -10.12 1.50 -7.03
CA VAL A 122 -9.65 1.28 -5.65
C VAL A 122 -8.30 1.95 -5.42
N ALA A 123 -7.34 1.80 -6.35
CA ALA A 123 -6.05 2.47 -6.34
C ALA A 123 -6.19 4.01 -6.36
N ALA A 124 -7.20 4.56 -7.04
CA ALA A 124 -7.48 5.99 -7.00
C ALA A 124 -7.92 6.45 -5.60
N GLY A 125 -8.70 5.63 -4.89
CA GLY A 125 -9.01 5.84 -3.47
C GLY A 125 -7.76 5.85 -2.59
N VAL A 126 -6.87 4.87 -2.75
CA VAL A 126 -5.58 4.82 -2.05
C VAL A 126 -4.75 6.07 -2.33
N THR A 127 -4.74 6.52 -3.58
CA THR A 127 -4.04 7.74 -4.03
C THR A 127 -4.57 8.98 -3.31
N PHE A 128 -5.89 9.14 -3.26
CA PHE A 128 -6.52 10.25 -2.56
C PHE A 128 -6.11 10.31 -1.07
N TYR A 129 -6.19 9.19 -0.35
CA TYR A 129 -5.77 9.14 1.06
C TYR A 129 -4.26 9.32 1.24
N THR A 130 -3.45 8.87 0.27
CA THR A 130 -1.99 9.10 0.27
C THR A 130 -1.67 10.59 0.16
N LEU A 131 -2.37 11.35 -0.68
CA LEU A 131 -2.18 12.79 -0.81
C LEU A 131 -2.59 13.53 0.46
N LEU A 132 -3.72 13.17 1.07
CA LEU A 132 -4.14 13.75 2.37
C LEU A 132 -3.10 13.47 3.46
N SER A 133 -2.49 12.28 3.42
CA SER A 133 -1.47 11.84 4.37
C SER A 133 -0.08 12.40 4.10
N LEU A 134 0.14 13.04 2.94
CA LEU A 134 1.46 13.51 2.51
C LEU A 134 2.04 14.56 3.47
N PHE A 135 1.27 15.61 3.80
CA PHE A 135 1.76 16.67 4.66
C PHE A 135 2.10 16.18 6.08
N PRO A 136 1.23 15.39 6.75
CA PRO A 136 1.59 14.75 8.02
C PRO A 136 2.78 13.80 7.91
N ALA A 137 2.88 13.01 6.83
CA ALA A 137 3.98 12.08 6.64
C ALA A 137 5.32 12.80 6.48
N ILE A 138 5.37 13.89 5.70
CA ILE A 138 6.58 14.72 5.56
C ILE A 138 6.93 15.37 6.89
N ALA A 139 5.95 15.87 7.64
CA ALA A 139 6.20 16.42 8.98
C ALA A 139 6.82 15.38 9.91
N ALA A 140 6.27 14.16 9.96
CA ALA A 140 6.85 13.07 10.74
C ALA A 140 8.24 12.67 10.23
N LEU A 141 8.45 12.60 8.90
CA LEU A 141 9.74 12.29 8.29
C LEU A 141 10.82 13.30 8.70
N VAL A 142 10.56 14.60 8.53
CA VAL A 142 11.51 15.67 8.90
C VAL A 142 11.81 15.66 10.40
N THR A 143 10.77 15.47 11.21
CA THR A 143 10.87 15.39 12.68
C THR A 143 11.75 14.22 13.11
N CYS A 144 11.55 13.03 12.52
CA CYS A 144 12.38 11.85 12.79
C CYS A 144 13.80 11.99 12.23
N TYR A 145 13.95 12.56 11.03
CA TYR A 145 15.24 12.72 10.38
C TYR A 145 16.14 13.70 11.15
N GLY A 146 15.58 14.82 11.62
CA GLY A 146 16.28 15.82 12.42
C GLY A 146 16.82 15.32 13.76
N LEU A 147 16.43 14.13 14.22
CA LEU A 147 17.02 13.49 15.40
C LEU A 147 18.42 12.92 15.15
N PHE A 148 18.72 12.54 13.91
CA PHE A 148 19.93 11.79 13.57
C PHE A 148 20.81 12.51 12.54
N ALA A 149 20.27 13.47 11.79
CA ALA A 149 20.98 14.15 10.71
C ALA A 149 20.49 15.60 10.50
N ASP A 150 21.32 16.40 9.83
CA ASP A 150 20.95 17.77 9.44
C ASP A 150 19.83 17.73 8.39
N VAL A 151 18.70 18.38 8.69
CA VAL A 151 17.53 18.49 7.81
C VAL A 151 17.90 19.09 6.44
N ASN A 152 18.94 19.93 6.38
CA ASN A 152 19.43 20.49 5.12
C ASN A 152 19.98 19.43 4.17
N ALA A 153 20.55 18.34 4.71
CA ALA A 153 21.03 17.21 3.92
C ALA A 153 19.89 16.45 3.21
N ILE A 154 18.65 16.52 3.71
CA ILE A 154 17.51 15.85 3.06
C ILE A 154 17.31 16.36 1.63
N ASN A 155 17.49 17.67 1.40
CA ASN A 155 17.33 18.25 0.06
C ASN A 155 18.37 17.71 -0.93
N GLU A 156 19.62 17.55 -0.48
CA GLU A 156 20.70 16.95 -1.28
C GLU A 156 20.43 15.46 -1.56
N HIS A 157 19.85 14.75 -0.59
CA HIS A 157 19.50 13.34 -0.75
C HIS A 157 18.33 13.14 -1.73
N LEU A 158 17.34 14.03 -1.68
CA LEU A 158 16.22 14.03 -2.64
C LEU A 158 16.70 14.27 -4.07
N ALA A 159 17.71 15.13 -4.27
CA ALA A 159 18.29 15.37 -5.60
C ALA A 159 18.88 14.09 -6.23
N GLN A 160 19.42 13.18 -5.41
CA GLN A 160 19.96 11.90 -5.88
C GLN A 160 18.89 10.88 -6.27
N LEU A 161 17.63 11.12 -5.88
CA LEU A 161 16.49 10.26 -6.23
C LEU A 161 15.81 10.64 -7.54
N HIS A 162 16.27 11.67 -8.26
CA HIS A 162 15.68 12.11 -9.54
C HIS A 162 15.62 11.00 -10.61
N ALA A 163 16.44 9.96 -10.49
CA ALA A 163 16.42 8.82 -11.41
C ALA A 163 15.23 7.87 -11.19
N VAL A 164 14.58 7.92 -10.01
CA VAL A 164 13.52 7.00 -9.60
C VAL A 164 12.23 7.74 -9.25
N LEU A 165 12.34 8.93 -8.66
CA LEU A 165 11.21 9.80 -8.35
C LEU A 165 10.98 10.81 -9.48
N PRO A 166 9.72 11.03 -9.92
CA PRO A 166 9.42 12.08 -10.88
C PRO A 166 9.69 13.47 -10.29
N SER A 167 10.07 14.42 -11.15
CA SER A 167 10.43 15.79 -10.76
C SER A 167 9.34 16.49 -9.91
N GLY A 168 8.07 16.32 -10.26
CA GLY A 168 6.95 16.89 -9.51
C GLY A 168 6.82 16.34 -8.08
N ALA A 169 7.20 15.06 -7.85
CA ALA A 169 7.26 14.49 -6.50
C ALA A 169 8.36 15.15 -5.68
N VAL A 170 9.55 15.31 -6.27
CA VAL A 170 10.71 15.92 -5.61
C VAL A 170 10.45 17.38 -5.27
N GLU A 171 9.85 18.14 -6.18
CA GLU A 171 9.50 19.54 -5.96
C GLU A 171 8.49 19.71 -4.82
N LEU A 172 7.38 18.96 -4.86
CA LEU A 172 6.34 19.02 -3.82
C LEU A 172 6.86 18.63 -2.43
N ILE A 173 7.66 17.56 -2.35
CA ILE A 173 8.26 17.09 -1.10
C ILE A 173 9.30 18.11 -0.61
N GLY A 174 10.19 18.57 -1.49
CA GLY A 174 11.26 19.52 -1.16
C GLY A 174 10.72 20.85 -0.65
N ASP A 175 9.68 21.39 -1.27
CA ASP A 175 9.02 22.62 -0.83
C ASP A 175 8.41 22.47 0.57
N GLN A 176 7.80 21.32 0.86
CA GLN A 176 7.23 21.07 2.16
C GLN A 176 8.31 20.91 3.24
N ILE A 177 9.41 20.23 2.92
CA ILE A 177 10.56 20.10 3.83
C ILE A 177 11.16 21.46 4.15
N LYS A 178 11.38 22.32 3.13
CA LYS A 178 11.88 23.68 3.33
C LYS A 178 10.99 24.51 4.26
N ARG A 179 9.66 24.42 4.08
CA ARG A 179 8.69 25.11 4.96
C ARG A 179 8.77 24.63 6.41
N ILE A 180 8.99 23.33 6.63
CA ILE A 180 9.11 22.76 7.97
C ILE A 180 10.46 23.15 8.59
N ALA A 181 11.56 23.03 7.83
CA ALA A 181 12.90 23.41 8.28
C ALA A 181 13.00 24.90 8.66
N ALA A 182 12.35 25.78 7.90
CA ALA A 182 12.31 27.22 8.16
C ALA A 182 11.62 27.59 9.49
N LYS A 183 10.79 26.70 10.05
CA LYS A 183 10.13 26.93 11.35
C LYS A 183 11.04 26.62 12.56
N GLY A 184 12.26 26.13 12.32
CA GLY A 184 13.25 25.82 13.36
C GLY A 184 12.98 24.47 14.06
N SER A 185 14.06 23.81 14.49
CA SER A 185 13.97 22.55 15.25
C SER A 185 13.33 22.82 16.61
N SER A 186 12.16 22.22 16.84
CA SER A 186 11.59 22.19 18.17
C SER A 186 12.57 21.42 19.06
N SER A 187 13.04 22.06 20.13
CA SER A 187 13.75 21.37 21.22
C SER A 187 13.02 20.07 21.57
N LEU A 188 13.75 19.04 22.04
CA LEU A 188 13.24 17.73 22.47
C LEU A 188 12.27 17.90 23.66
N SER A 189 11.09 18.42 23.35
CA SER A 189 10.08 18.95 24.27
C SER A 189 8.82 18.14 24.12
N LEU A 190 7.89 18.28 25.06
CA LEU A 190 6.58 17.63 24.98
C LEU A 190 5.87 17.93 23.64
N THR A 191 6.05 19.14 23.11
CA THR A 191 5.52 19.58 21.81
C THR A 191 6.00 18.69 20.67
N PHE A 192 7.29 18.34 20.63
CA PHE A 192 7.86 17.44 19.61
C PHE A 192 7.12 16.10 19.57
N PHE A 193 6.96 15.44 20.73
CA PHE A 193 6.31 14.14 20.80
C PHE A 193 4.84 14.23 20.42
N THR A 194 4.12 15.26 20.87
CA THR A 194 2.72 15.45 20.51
C THR A 194 2.52 15.73 19.02
N SER A 195 3.38 16.54 18.40
CA SER A 195 3.34 16.81 16.96
C SER A 195 3.67 15.56 16.15
N LEU A 196 4.69 14.79 16.55
CA LEU A 196 5.04 13.55 15.88
C LEU A 196 3.91 12.52 15.94
N LEU A 197 3.31 12.33 17.13
CA LEU A 197 2.17 11.42 17.30
C LEU A 197 0.97 11.85 16.45
N LEU A 198 0.64 13.14 16.44
CA LEU A 198 -0.45 13.67 15.62
C LEU A 198 -0.16 13.48 14.12
N SER A 199 1.07 13.76 13.69
CA SER A 199 1.50 13.56 12.30
C SER A 199 1.43 12.10 11.88
N LEU A 200 1.92 11.17 12.71
CA LEU A 200 1.85 9.73 12.44
C LEU A 200 0.41 9.23 12.41
N TRP A 201 -0.44 9.71 13.34
CA TRP A 201 -1.85 9.38 13.37
C TRP A 201 -2.56 9.81 12.09
N SER A 202 -2.31 11.03 11.62
CA SER A 202 -2.88 11.53 10.37
C SER A 202 -2.30 10.84 9.13
N ALA A 203 -0.99 10.53 9.12
CA ALA A 203 -0.34 9.81 8.01
C ALA A 203 -0.85 8.37 7.86
N ASN A 204 -1.39 7.80 8.93
CA ASN A 204 -1.90 6.44 8.97
C ASN A 204 -3.12 6.21 8.04
N ALA A 205 -3.82 7.27 7.60
CA ALA A 205 -4.97 7.15 6.70
C ALA A 205 -4.62 6.48 5.36
N ALA A 206 -3.44 6.78 4.79
CA ALA A 206 -2.97 6.14 3.56
C ALA A 206 -2.77 4.62 3.73
N MET A 207 -2.21 4.19 4.87
CA MET A 207 -1.95 2.79 5.13
C MET A 207 -3.25 2.01 5.36
N LYS A 208 -4.23 2.61 6.05
CA LYS A 208 -5.58 2.03 6.17
C LYS A 208 -6.25 1.87 4.81
N ALA A 209 -6.19 2.89 3.96
CA ALA A 209 -6.72 2.80 2.60
C ALA A 209 -6.05 1.68 1.79
N MET A 210 -4.73 1.48 1.95
CA MET A 210 -4.02 0.35 1.35
C MET A 210 -4.48 -0.99 1.92
N PHE A 211 -4.71 -1.11 3.22
CA PHE A 211 -5.24 -2.34 3.82
C PHE A 211 -6.65 -2.66 3.34
N ASP A 212 -7.52 -1.65 3.25
CA ASP A 212 -8.87 -1.81 2.70
C ASP A 212 -8.83 -2.23 1.24
N ALA A 213 -7.93 -1.63 0.44
CA ALA A 213 -7.72 -2.02 -0.95
C ALA A 213 -7.20 -3.47 -1.10
N LEU A 214 -6.30 -3.89 -0.22
CA LEU A 214 -5.84 -5.28 -0.19
C LEU A 214 -6.93 -6.24 0.30
N ASN A 215 -7.78 -5.83 1.23
CA ASN A 215 -8.94 -6.62 1.63
C ASN A 215 -9.87 -6.86 0.42
N VAL A 216 -10.10 -5.85 -0.42
CA VAL A 216 -10.86 -6.01 -1.69
C VAL A 216 -10.23 -7.08 -2.58
N VAL A 217 -8.93 -6.95 -2.89
CA VAL A 217 -8.17 -7.89 -3.74
C VAL A 217 -8.18 -9.34 -3.23
N TYR A 218 -8.19 -9.54 -1.90
CA TYR A 218 -8.27 -10.88 -1.31
C TYR A 218 -9.71 -11.35 -1.11
N GLU A 219 -10.71 -10.57 -1.53
CA GLU A 219 -12.13 -10.75 -1.28
C GLU A 219 -12.43 -11.03 0.20
N GLU A 220 -11.78 -10.26 1.09
CA GLU A 220 -11.90 -10.33 2.54
C GLU A 220 -12.60 -9.09 3.09
N GLU A 221 -13.34 -9.27 4.18
CA GLU A 221 -13.87 -8.16 4.97
C GLU A 221 -12.92 -7.83 6.14
N GLU A 222 -12.88 -6.56 6.52
CA GLU A 222 -12.09 -6.11 7.67
C GLU A 222 -12.73 -6.58 8.99
N LYS A 223 -12.14 -7.61 9.61
CA LYS A 223 -12.63 -8.23 10.85
C LYS A 223 -11.92 -7.67 12.08
N ARG A 224 -10.85 -6.89 11.93
CA ARG A 224 -10.09 -6.35 13.06
C ARG A 224 -10.85 -5.18 13.68
N ASN A 225 -10.98 -5.20 15.00
CA ASN A 225 -11.55 -4.08 15.74
C ASN A 225 -10.72 -2.81 15.49
N PHE A 226 -11.36 -1.64 15.57
CA PHE A 226 -10.76 -0.33 15.36
C PHE A 226 -9.38 -0.18 16.02
N PHE A 227 -9.23 -0.59 17.28
CA PHE A 227 -7.97 -0.52 18.02
C PHE A 227 -6.83 -1.30 17.35
N TRP A 228 -7.07 -2.57 16.99
CA TRP A 228 -6.06 -3.44 16.37
C TRP A 228 -5.72 -3.01 14.94
N LEU A 229 -6.71 -2.56 14.17
CA LEU A 229 -6.49 -1.98 12.86
C LEU A 229 -5.57 -0.75 12.95
N ASN A 230 -5.82 0.14 13.91
CA ASN A 230 -5.00 1.34 14.12
C ASN A 230 -3.56 0.99 14.51
N ILE A 231 -3.34 0.09 15.47
CA ILE A 231 -1.99 -0.32 15.87
C ILE A 231 -1.22 -0.91 14.68
N ARG A 232 -1.87 -1.78 13.91
CA ARG A 232 -1.22 -2.47 12.79
C ARG A 232 -0.90 -1.50 11.66
N SER A 233 -1.87 -0.67 11.26
CA SER A 233 -1.66 0.35 10.23
C SER A 233 -0.58 1.37 10.67
N LEU A 234 -0.58 1.82 11.93
CA LEU A 234 0.42 2.73 12.45
C LEU A 234 1.83 2.09 12.48
N THR A 235 1.93 0.81 12.83
CA THR A 235 3.20 0.05 12.77
C THR A 235 3.74 0.03 11.34
N PHE A 236 2.88 -0.17 10.35
CA PHE A 236 3.25 -0.13 8.94
C PHE A 236 3.62 1.27 8.47
N THR A 237 2.90 2.31 8.91
CA THR A 237 3.25 3.71 8.62
C THR A 237 4.64 4.05 9.18
N VAL A 238 4.89 3.75 10.47
CA VAL A 238 6.21 3.95 11.08
C VAL A 238 7.29 3.14 10.37
N GLY A 239 7.01 1.87 10.04
CA GLY A 239 7.93 1.02 9.29
C GLY A 239 8.26 1.58 7.90
N ALA A 240 7.28 2.13 7.18
CA ALA A 240 7.49 2.79 5.90
C ALA A 240 8.33 4.07 6.03
N LEU A 241 8.09 4.88 7.07
CA LEU A 241 8.93 6.06 7.35
C LEU A 241 10.38 5.66 7.67
N LEU A 242 10.58 4.65 8.52
CA LEU A 242 11.90 4.14 8.85
C LEU A 242 12.61 3.57 7.61
N PHE A 243 11.88 2.86 6.75
CA PHE A 243 12.39 2.39 5.47
C PHE A 243 12.88 3.55 4.59
N ILE A 244 12.09 4.62 4.45
CA ILE A 244 12.48 5.81 3.69
C ILE A 244 13.76 6.44 4.28
N ILE A 245 13.82 6.60 5.61
CA ILE A 245 15.00 7.16 6.30
C ILE A 245 16.24 6.29 6.05
N ILE A 246 16.13 4.98 6.21
CA ILE A 246 17.23 4.04 5.99
C ILE A 246 17.66 4.05 4.52
N ALA A 247 16.72 4.07 3.58
CA ALA A 247 17.02 4.13 2.16
C ALA A 247 17.77 5.42 1.78
N LEU A 248 17.30 6.58 2.25
CA LEU A 248 17.98 7.87 2.03
C LEU A 248 19.38 7.88 2.63
N ASN A 249 19.55 7.36 3.86
CA ASN A 249 20.86 7.27 4.50
C ASN A 249 21.77 6.27 3.77
N ALA A 250 21.27 5.12 3.34
CA ALA A 250 22.06 4.12 2.62
C ALA A 250 22.59 4.69 1.30
N ILE A 251 21.83 5.55 0.62
CA ILE A 251 22.28 6.22 -0.60
C ILE A 251 23.49 7.11 -0.33
N VAL A 252 23.55 7.81 0.80
CA VAL A 252 24.61 8.80 1.09
C VAL A 252 25.75 8.27 1.95
N VAL A 253 25.44 7.56 3.02
CA VAL A 253 26.42 7.05 3.99
C VAL A 253 27.32 6.00 3.37
N VAL A 254 26.78 5.11 2.53
CA VAL A 254 27.57 4.01 1.92
C VAL A 254 28.73 4.56 1.08
N PRO A 255 28.52 5.50 0.12
CA PRO A 255 29.63 6.14 -0.59
C PRO A 255 30.66 6.82 0.33
N VAL A 256 30.21 7.55 1.36
CA VAL A 256 31.09 8.29 2.28
C VAL A 256 31.98 7.33 3.08
N VAL A 257 31.41 6.25 3.63
CA VAL A 257 32.16 5.24 4.38
C VAL A 257 33.16 4.52 3.49
N LEU A 258 32.78 4.17 2.25
CA LEU A 258 33.69 3.52 1.29
C LEU A 258 34.87 4.42 0.93
N ASN A 259 34.64 5.72 0.76
CA ASN A 259 35.70 6.71 0.55
C ASN A 259 36.62 6.83 1.78
N PHE A 260 36.05 6.87 2.99
CA PHE A 260 36.83 6.98 4.23
C PHE A 260 37.71 5.76 4.49
N LEU A 261 37.25 4.56 4.11
CA LEU A 261 38.02 3.32 4.18
C LEU A 261 39.12 3.21 3.10
N GLY A 262 39.33 4.25 2.29
CA GLY A 262 40.33 4.28 1.23
C GLY A 262 39.96 3.42 0.00
N LEU A 263 38.72 2.94 -0.07
CA LEU A 263 38.24 2.10 -1.16
C LEU A 263 37.57 2.90 -2.29
N GLY A 264 37.57 4.23 -2.22
CA GLY A 264 36.77 5.10 -3.10
C GLY A 264 36.91 4.88 -4.60
N SER A 265 38.10 4.50 -5.10
CA SER A 265 38.33 4.21 -6.52
C SER A 265 38.11 2.74 -6.92
N GLY A 266 38.16 1.80 -5.97
CA GLY A 266 38.00 0.35 -6.20
C GLY A 266 36.63 -0.22 -5.79
N ALA A 267 35.86 0.52 -4.99
CA ALA A 267 34.59 0.07 -4.41
C ALA A 267 33.36 0.45 -5.24
N TRP A 268 33.50 0.74 -6.54
CA TRP A 268 32.35 1.02 -7.39
C TRP A 268 31.31 -0.11 -7.36
N LEU A 269 31.76 -1.37 -7.22
CA LEU A 269 30.89 -2.55 -7.09
C LEU A 269 30.13 -2.55 -5.75
N LEU A 270 30.81 -2.21 -4.65
CA LEU A 270 30.18 -2.09 -3.32
C LEU A 270 29.20 -0.91 -3.26
N ALA A 271 29.54 0.21 -3.90
CA ALA A 271 28.65 1.35 -4.06
C ALA A 271 27.43 1.00 -4.95
N ALA A 272 27.60 0.18 -5.98
CA ALA A 272 26.50 -0.31 -6.81
C ALA A 272 25.57 -1.28 -6.06
N LEU A 273 26.10 -2.09 -5.13
CA LEU A 273 25.35 -3.07 -4.34
C LEU A 273 24.26 -2.44 -3.46
N ARG A 274 24.34 -1.12 -3.19
CA ARG A 274 23.29 -0.37 -2.48
C ARG A 274 21.92 -0.46 -3.17
N TRP A 275 21.88 -0.47 -4.50
CA TRP A 275 20.62 -0.48 -5.26
C TRP A 275 19.90 -1.84 -5.15
N PRO A 276 20.57 -2.99 -5.38
CA PRO A 276 20.01 -4.29 -5.02
C PRO A 276 19.59 -4.40 -3.55
N ALA A 277 20.37 -3.85 -2.61
CA ALA A 277 20.01 -3.88 -1.20
C ALA A 277 18.70 -3.13 -0.92
N VAL A 278 18.54 -1.91 -1.44
CA VAL A 278 17.28 -1.14 -1.33
C VAL A 278 16.12 -1.89 -1.98
N LEU A 279 16.34 -2.49 -3.16
CA LEU A 279 15.33 -3.32 -3.82
C LEU A 279 14.93 -4.52 -2.97
N LEU A 280 15.89 -5.25 -2.38
CA LEU A 280 15.58 -6.39 -1.50
C LEU A 280 14.77 -5.97 -0.28
N VAL A 281 15.07 -4.81 0.32
CA VAL A 281 14.29 -4.28 1.44
C VAL A 281 12.89 -3.85 0.98
N LEU A 282 12.75 -3.24 -0.20
CA LEU A 282 11.45 -2.94 -0.81
C LEU A 282 10.62 -4.21 -1.01
N LEU A 283 11.22 -5.26 -1.59
CA LEU A 283 10.56 -6.55 -1.81
C LEU A 283 10.14 -7.19 -0.49
N ALA A 284 10.99 -7.14 0.54
CA ALA A 284 10.66 -7.61 1.88
C ALA A 284 9.50 -6.82 2.48
N GLY A 285 9.49 -5.48 2.32
CA GLY A 285 8.40 -4.61 2.74
C GLY A 285 7.07 -4.94 2.07
N LEU A 286 7.07 -5.19 0.76
CA LEU A 286 5.90 -5.66 0.01
C LEU A 286 5.43 -7.04 0.50
N SER A 287 6.35 -7.98 0.76
CA SER A 287 5.98 -9.30 1.29
C SER A 287 5.35 -9.20 2.67
N VAL A 288 5.88 -8.34 3.55
CA VAL A 288 5.30 -8.02 4.86
C VAL A 288 3.92 -7.38 4.68
N LEU A 289 3.75 -6.45 3.73
CA LEU A 289 2.46 -5.82 3.43
C LEU A 289 1.42 -6.82 2.93
N TYR A 290 1.75 -7.70 1.99
CA TYR A 290 0.80 -8.70 1.50
C TYR A 290 0.46 -9.76 2.55
N ARG A 291 1.40 -10.10 3.42
CA ARG A 291 1.15 -11.06 4.49
C ARG A 291 0.29 -10.48 5.61
N PHE A 292 0.56 -9.24 6.03
CA PHE A 292 -0.06 -8.67 7.23
C PHE A 292 -1.06 -7.54 6.95
N GLY A 293 -1.16 -7.04 5.73
CA GLY A 293 -2.16 -6.04 5.33
C GLY A 293 -3.58 -6.59 5.38
N PRO A 294 -3.90 -7.65 4.60
CA PRO A 294 -5.22 -8.28 4.58
C PRO A 294 -5.70 -8.80 5.95
N SER A 295 -7.01 -8.78 6.18
CA SER A 295 -7.70 -9.26 7.39
C SER A 295 -8.06 -10.76 7.31
N ARG A 296 -7.06 -11.60 7.11
CA ARG A 296 -7.17 -13.07 7.03
C ARG A 296 -6.04 -13.78 7.78
N GLU A 297 -6.13 -15.11 7.87
CA GLU A 297 -5.01 -15.92 8.36
C GLU A 297 -3.78 -15.70 7.47
N HIS A 298 -2.59 -15.69 8.09
CA HIS A 298 -1.38 -15.28 7.38
C HIS A 298 -0.98 -16.31 6.32
N ALA A 299 -0.76 -15.84 5.10
CA ALA A 299 -0.13 -16.66 4.06
C ALA A 299 1.32 -17.01 4.43
N ARG A 300 1.79 -18.19 4.02
CA ARG A 300 3.22 -18.53 4.11
C ARG A 300 4.02 -17.61 3.18
N TRP A 301 5.24 -17.24 3.60
CA TRP A 301 6.12 -16.32 2.86
C TRP A 301 6.32 -16.69 1.38
N ARG A 302 6.36 -17.99 1.06
CA ARG A 302 6.54 -18.48 -0.31
C ARG A 302 5.43 -18.06 -1.27
N TRP A 303 4.20 -17.88 -0.78
CA TRP A 303 3.03 -17.56 -1.61
C TRP A 303 2.94 -16.06 -1.88
N VAL A 304 3.34 -15.22 -0.93
CA VAL A 304 3.34 -13.76 -1.11
C VAL A 304 4.54 -13.21 -1.88
N GLY A 305 5.63 -13.98 -1.93
CA GLY A 305 6.89 -13.54 -2.53
C GLY A 305 6.82 -13.29 -4.03
N VAL A 306 6.02 -14.06 -4.77
CA VAL A 306 5.91 -13.92 -6.23
C VAL A 306 5.31 -12.56 -6.59
N GLY A 307 4.17 -12.21 -6.01
CA GLY A 307 3.54 -10.91 -6.21
C GLY A 307 4.40 -9.76 -5.73
N SER A 308 5.19 -9.93 -4.66
CA SER A 308 6.18 -8.91 -4.24
C SER A 308 7.24 -8.66 -5.29
N ILE A 309 7.81 -9.73 -5.87
CA ILE A 309 8.82 -9.61 -6.94
C ILE A 309 8.21 -8.94 -8.17
N VAL A 310 7.04 -9.41 -8.63
CA VAL A 310 6.37 -8.84 -9.80
C VAL A 310 6.03 -7.37 -9.58
N ALA A 311 5.43 -7.02 -8.44
CA ALA A 311 5.12 -5.63 -8.10
C ALA A 311 6.38 -4.76 -8.00
N GLY A 312 7.45 -5.24 -7.36
CA GLY A 312 8.70 -4.49 -7.26
C GLY A 312 9.35 -4.22 -8.62
N LEU A 313 9.38 -5.21 -9.51
CA LEU A 313 9.92 -5.05 -10.87
C LEU A 313 9.06 -4.12 -11.73
N LEU A 314 7.74 -4.32 -11.72
CA LEU A 314 6.82 -3.42 -12.43
C LEU A 314 6.89 -2.00 -11.92
N TRP A 315 7.04 -1.81 -10.61
CA TRP A 315 7.15 -0.49 -10.00
C TRP A 315 8.43 0.23 -10.43
N LEU A 316 9.56 -0.48 -10.52
CA LEU A 316 10.81 0.07 -11.06
C LEU A 316 10.65 0.48 -12.54
N ILE A 317 10.10 -0.42 -13.36
CA ILE A 317 9.86 -0.15 -14.79
C ILE A 317 8.93 1.05 -14.96
N ALA A 318 7.82 1.08 -14.22
CA ALA A 318 6.85 2.17 -14.26
C ALA A 318 7.45 3.49 -13.79
N SER A 319 8.29 3.47 -12.75
CA SER A 319 8.97 4.69 -12.26
C SER A 319 9.96 5.25 -13.29
N LEU A 320 10.73 4.39 -13.97
CA LEU A 320 11.63 4.80 -15.05
C LEU A 320 10.86 5.35 -16.25
N LEU A 321 9.82 4.65 -16.70
CA LEU A 321 8.96 5.09 -17.82
C LEU A 321 8.25 6.40 -17.50
N PHE A 322 7.74 6.55 -16.28
CA PHE A 322 7.05 7.76 -15.85
C PHE A 322 8.02 8.94 -15.72
N SER A 323 9.23 8.71 -15.20
CA SER A 323 10.29 9.73 -15.16
C SER A 323 10.66 10.20 -16.57
N TRP A 324 10.81 9.27 -17.52
CA TRP A 324 11.06 9.60 -18.93
C TRP A 324 9.89 10.37 -19.57
N TYR A 325 8.66 9.97 -19.28
CA TYR A 325 7.45 10.65 -19.75
C TYR A 325 7.43 12.09 -19.26
N VAL A 326 7.52 12.33 -17.94
CA VAL A 326 7.48 13.69 -17.38
C VAL A 326 8.63 14.57 -17.89
N ALA A 327 9.84 14.02 -18.03
CA ALA A 327 10.97 14.75 -18.58
C ALA A 327 10.76 15.17 -20.05
N SER A 328 10.09 14.34 -20.85
CA SER A 328 9.83 14.59 -22.26
C SER A 328 8.69 15.59 -22.50
N PHE A 329 7.71 15.64 -21.58
CA PHE A 329 6.56 16.56 -21.62
C PHE A 329 6.84 17.89 -20.88
N GLY A 330 8.11 18.31 -20.75
CA GLY A 330 8.53 19.51 -20.00
C GLY A 330 7.81 20.83 -20.36
N THR A 331 7.16 20.92 -21.52
CA THR A 331 6.31 22.05 -21.93
C THR A 331 4.91 22.07 -21.28
N TYR A 332 4.42 20.98 -20.68
CA TYR A 332 3.17 20.98 -19.90
C TYR A 332 3.29 21.81 -18.61
N ASN A 333 4.50 21.89 -18.05
CA ASN A 333 4.80 22.69 -16.87
C ASN A 333 4.72 24.20 -17.16
N GLU A 334 4.87 24.62 -18.44
CA GLU A 334 4.74 26.02 -18.83
C GLU A 334 3.27 26.51 -18.79
N THR A 335 2.32 25.62 -19.10
CA THR A 335 0.88 25.96 -19.13
C THR A 335 0.21 25.77 -17.77
N TYR A 336 0.60 24.75 -17.00
CA TYR A 336 -0.06 24.38 -15.74
C TYR A 336 0.79 24.61 -14.47
N GLY A 337 2.09 24.92 -14.61
CA GLY A 337 2.97 25.20 -13.48
C GLY A 337 2.87 24.18 -12.34
N SER A 338 2.76 24.67 -11.11
CA SER A 338 2.61 23.85 -9.90
C SER A 338 1.44 22.85 -9.92
N LEU A 339 0.37 23.13 -10.69
CA LEU A 339 -0.77 22.20 -10.81
C LEU A 339 -0.38 20.95 -11.61
N GLY A 340 0.49 21.10 -12.62
CA GLY A 340 1.03 19.99 -13.40
C GLY A 340 1.88 19.05 -12.54
N ALA A 341 2.70 19.60 -11.64
CA ALA A 341 3.49 18.82 -10.69
C ALA A 341 2.61 17.95 -9.76
N VAL A 342 1.51 18.52 -9.24
CA VAL A 342 0.56 17.77 -8.41
C VAL A 342 -0.11 16.66 -9.21
N ILE A 343 -0.64 16.94 -10.40
CA ILE A 343 -1.30 15.93 -11.24
C ILE A 343 -0.34 14.80 -11.61
N GLY A 344 0.91 15.12 -11.95
CA GLY A 344 1.96 14.13 -12.21
C GLY A 344 2.23 13.26 -10.99
N PHE A 345 2.36 13.86 -9.80
CA PHE A 345 2.54 13.10 -8.57
C PHE A 345 1.35 12.20 -8.22
N MET A 346 0.13 12.70 -8.38
CA MET A 346 -1.10 11.90 -8.20
C MET A 346 -1.11 10.69 -9.14
N THR A 347 -0.77 10.91 -10.41
CA THR A 347 -0.71 9.85 -11.42
C THR A 347 0.34 8.80 -11.06
N TRP A 348 1.51 9.23 -10.58
CA TRP A 348 2.57 8.31 -10.16
C TRP A 348 2.17 7.46 -8.94
N ILE A 349 1.53 8.05 -7.92
CA ILE A 349 0.99 7.30 -6.78
C ILE A 349 -0.09 6.32 -7.24
N TRP A 350 -0.95 6.73 -8.16
CA TRP A 350 -2.02 5.89 -8.70
C TRP A 350 -1.48 4.67 -9.44
N ILE A 351 -0.48 4.87 -10.31
CA ILE A 351 0.24 3.77 -10.96
C ILE A 351 0.92 2.88 -9.92
N SER A 352 1.61 3.47 -8.94
CA SER A 352 2.30 2.71 -7.88
C SER A 352 1.32 1.85 -7.07
N SER A 353 0.20 2.43 -6.66
CA SER A 353 -0.84 1.73 -5.89
C SER A 353 -1.47 0.61 -6.73
N THR A 354 -1.72 0.86 -8.02
CA THR A 354 -2.22 -0.16 -8.95
C THR A 354 -1.27 -1.34 -9.05
N ILE A 355 0.04 -1.09 -9.17
CA ILE A 355 1.06 -2.15 -9.24
C ILE A 355 1.12 -2.96 -7.94
N VAL A 356 1.03 -2.29 -6.78
CA VAL A 356 0.98 -2.97 -5.49
C VAL A 356 -0.27 -3.85 -5.39
N LEU A 357 -1.44 -3.37 -5.81
CA LEU A 357 -2.67 -4.16 -5.79
C LEU A 357 -2.61 -5.32 -6.79
N LEU A 358 -2.04 -5.12 -7.98
CA LEU A 358 -1.80 -6.20 -8.95
C LEU A 358 -0.89 -7.29 -8.39
N GLY A 359 0.16 -6.93 -7.64
CA GLY A 359 0.97 -7.93 -6.93
C GLY A 359 0.19 -8.68 -5.85
N GLY A 360 -0.76 -8.01 -5.19
CA GLY A 360 -1.73 -8.63 -4.29
C GLY A 360 -2.61 -9.64 -5.01
N GLU A 361 -3.13 -9.27 -6.18
CA GLU A 361 -4.00 -10.09 -7.04
C GLU A 361 -3.29 -11.38 -7.48
N ILE A 362 -2.03 -11.25 -7.92
CA ILE A 362 -1.20 -12.39 -8.30
C ILE A 362 -1.03 -13.34 -7.11
N ASN A 363 -0.80 -12.81 -5.91
CA ASN A 363 -0.66 -13.62 -4.71
C ASN A 363 -1.98 -14.31 -4.32
N ALA A 364 -3.09 -13.57 -4.35
CA ALA A 364 -4.43 -14.09 -4.11
C ALA A 364 -4.73 -15.26 -5.05
N GLU A 365 -4.50 -15.06 -6.35
CA GLU A 365 -4.81 -16.05 -7.38
C GLU A 365 -3.83 -17.24 -7.43
N LEU A 366 -2.59 -17.05 -6.97
CA LEU A 366 -1.64 -18.14 -6.73
C LEU A 366 -2.13 -19.07 -5.61
N GLU A 367 -2.63 -18.49 -4.52
CA GLU A 367 -3.22 -19.28 -3.43
C GLU A 367 -4.50 -19.96 -3.88
N HIS A 368 -5.35 -19.25 -4.62
CA HIS A 368 -6.61 -19.74 -5.18
C HIS A 368 -6.43 -20.87 -6.22
N GLN A 369 -5.21 -21.05 -6.75
CA GLN A 369 -4.90 -22.12 -7.69
C GLN A 369 -4.75 -23.47 -7.00
N THR A 370 -4.20 -23.53 -5.78
CA THR A 370 -3.86 -24.80 -5.10
C THR A 370 -4.91 -25.20 -4.07
N GLY A 371 -5.21 -26.50 -3.98
CA GLY A 371 -6.02 -27.05 -2.90
C GLY A 371 -5.24 -27.27 -1.61
N ARG A 372 -3.90 -27.17 -1.65
CA ARG A 372 -3.05 -27.29 -0.45
C ARG A 372 -3.17 -26.06 0.42
N ASP A 373 -3.05 -26.26 1.73
CA ASP A 373 -3.12 -25.16 2.68
C ASP A 373 -1.90 -24.24 2.54
N THR A 374 -2.17 -23.01 2.11
CA THR A 374 -1.19 -21.95 1.88
C THR A 374 -0.97 -21.08 3.12
N THR A 375 -1.79 -21.26 4.16
CA THR A 375 -1.77 -20.46 5.39
C THR A 375 -0.80 -21.00 6.44
N THR A 376 -0.58 -20.22 7.50
CA THR A 376 0.26 -20.62 8.64
C THR A 376 -0.47 -21.52 9.63
N GLY A 377 0.30 -22.28 10.40
CA GLY A 377 -0.23 -23.19 11.42
C GLY A 377 -0.34 -24.65 10.94
N ALA A 378 -1.12 -25.44 11.68
CA ALA A 378 -1.40 -26.82 11.33
C ALA A 378 -2.28 -26.87 10.07
N PRO A 379 -2.05 -27.80 9.12
CA PRO A 379 -2.86 -27.88 7.91
C PRO A 379 -4.34 -28.08 8.20
N LEU A 380 -5.18 -27.19 7.69
CA LEU A 380 -6.63 -27.27 7.81
C LEU A 380 -7.28 -27.62 6.46
N PRO A 381 -8.44 -28.31 6.48
CA PRO A 381 -9.23 -28.51 5.27
C PRO A 381 -9.74 -27.17 4.73
N MET A 382 -9.99 -27.12 3.42
CA MET A 382 -10.64 -25.96 2.79
C MET A 382 -11.99 -25.64 3.48
N GLY A 383 -12.27 -24.36 3.66
CA GLY A 383 -13.40 -23.80 4.39
C GLY A 383 -13.10 -23.44 5.85
N HIS A 384 -11.96 -23.88 6.40
CA HIS A 384 -11.59 -23.68 7.80
C HIS A 384 -10.28 -22.89 7.98
N ARG A 385 -9.63 -22.46 6.90
CA ARG A 385 -8.33 -21.77 6.93
C ARG A 385 -8.46 -20.29 7.27
N ARG A 386 -9.70 -19.77 7.35
CA ARG A 386 -10.02 -18.36 7.65
C ARG A 386 -9.37 -17.40 6.65
N ALA A 387 -9.29 -17.85 5.40
CA ALA A 387 -8.66 -17.12 4.32
C ALA A 387 -9.30 -17.54 3.00
N ARG A 388 -10.12 -16.67 2.40
CA ARG A 388 -11.02 -17.02 1.28
C ARG A 388 -10.29 -17.69 0.13
N MET A 389 -9.22 -17.08 -0.37
CA MET A 389 -8.42 -17.64 -1.46
C MET A 389 -7.72 -18.96 -1.13
N ALA A 390 -7.55 -19.30 0.15
CA ALA A 390 -7.07 -20.62 0.55
C ALA A 390 -8.21 -21.61 0.80
N ASP A 391 -9.43 -21.13 1.02
CA ASP A 391 -10.61 -21.94 1.34
C ASP A 391 -11.45 -22.30 0.09
N THR A 392 -11.17 -21.67 -1.05
CA THR A 392 -11.79 -21.93 -2.35
C THR A 392 -10.76 -22.30 -3.42
N VAL A 393 -11.24 -22.77 -4.57
CA VAL A 393 -10.41 -23.09 -5.74
C VAL A 393 -10.94 -22.35 -6.95
N GLY A 394 -10.08 -21.59 -7.62
CA GLY A 394 -10.44 -20.81 -8.80
C GLY A 394 -10.73 -21.74 -9.98
N ALA A 395 -11.79 -21.44 -10.74
CA ALA A 395 -12.14 -22.20 -11.92
C ALA A 395 -11.01 -22.20 -12.96
N ALA A 396 -10.99 -23.27 -13.74
CA ALA A 396 -10.15 -23.42 -14.92
C ALA A 396 -10.51 -22.36 -15.97
N ALA A 397 -9.49 -21.72 -16.58
CA ALA A 397 -9.66 -20.80 -17.70
C ALA A 397 -9.75 -21.53 -19.05
#